data_AF-A0A6C1PG15-F1
#
_entry.id   AF-A0A6C1PG15-F1
#
_cell.length_a   1.000
_cell.length_b   1.000
_cell.length_c   1.000
_cell.angle_alpha   90.00
_cell.angle_beta   90.00
_cell.angle_gamma   90.00
#
_symmetry.space_group_name_H-M   'P 1'
#
loop_
_entity.id
_entity.type
_entity.pdbx_description
1 polymer ?
#
loop_
_entity_poly.entity_id
_entity_poly.type
_entity_poly.pdbx_seq_one_letter_code
_entity_poly.pdbx_strand_id
1 'polypeptide(L)'
;MLDAIAEHRRIAVVGLAKNAGKTTTLNALTAQASGAGMRVAICSIGRDGEREDILTRLPKPAITVPSGSYCVTTDRLAGGLELIEPIDQTGVLGRPGVYRCPAGSGPHGRTVELVGMNRITVARAALSVLDRLTDLVFIDGA
;
A
#
# COMPACT_ATOMS: atom_id res chain seq x y z
N MET A 1 -15.13 8.17 12.40
CA MET A 1 -14.75 7.20 11.34
C MET A 1 -13.41 6.56 11.66
N LEU A 2 -12.36 7.35 11.91
CA LEU A 2 -11.07 6.84 12.42
C LEU A 2 -11.24 6.00 13.69
N ASP A 3 -12.06 6.44 14.64
CA ASP A 3 -12.30 5.70 15.89
C ASP A 3 -12.81 4.27 15.65
N ALA A 4 -13.63 4.07 14.62
CA ALA A 4 -14.17 2.75 14.28
C ALA A 4 -13.12 1.81 13.67
N ILE A 5 -12.01 2.33 13.14
CA ILE A 5 -10.96 1.53 12.48
C ILE A 5 -9.64 1.49 13.26
N ALA A 6 -9.39 2.47 14.14
CA ALA A 6 -8.13 2.61 14.87
C ALA A 6 -7.88 1.47 15.87
N GLU A 7 -8.94 0.79 16.33
CA GLU A 7 -8.83 -0.39 17.21
C GLU A 7 -8.33 -1.65 16.47
N HIS A 8 -8.28 -1.62 15.13
CA HIS A 8 -7.90 -2.76 14.31
C HIS A 8 -6.46 -2.62 13.83
N ARG A 9 -5.73 -3.74 13.79
CA ARG A 9 -4.37 -3.77 13.21
C ARG A 9 -4.37 -3.64 11.69
N ARG A 10 -5.43 -4.12 11.03
CA ARG A 10 -5.49 -4.22 9.57
C ARG A 10 -6.90 -3.94 9.08
N ILE A 11 -7.02 -3.14 8.02
CA ILE A 11 -8.29 -2.76 7.39
C ILE A 11 -8.17 -3.00 5.89
N ALA A 12 -9.07 -3.82 5.35
CA ALA A 12 -9.14 -4.06 3.91
C ALA A 12 -10.32 -3.28 3.32
N VAL A 13 -10.06 -2.57 2.22
CA VAL A 13 -11.10 -1.93 1.42
C VAL A 13 -11.39 -2.84 0.24
N VAL A 14 -12.56 -3.48 0.26
CA VAL A 14 -13.03 -4.40 -0.79
C VAL A 14 -14.31 -3.86 -1.42
N GLY A 15 -14.55 -4.20 -2.68
CA GLY A 15 -15.77 -3.78 -3.37
C GLY A 15 -16.05 -4.67 -4.56
N LEU A 16 -17.33 -4.86 -4.85
CA LEU A 16 -17.83 -5.84 -5.81
C LEU A 16 -17.66 -5.44 -7.28
N ALA A 17 -17.13 -4.24 -7.54
CA ALA A 17 -16.89 -3.72 -8.88
C ALA A 17 -15.55 -2.99 -8.97
N LYS A 18 -14.99 -2.95 -10.19
CA LYS A 18 -13.91 -2.03 -10.56
C LYS A 18 -14.43 -0.58 -10.51
N ASN A 19 -13.56 0.36 -10.18
CA ASN A 19 -13.89 1.79 -10.06
C ASN A 19 -14.99 2.15 -9.04
N ALA A 20 -15.28 1.26 -8.07
CA ALA A 20 -16.23 1.51 -6.99
C ALA A 20 -15.74 2.51 -5.92
N GLY A 21 -14.68 3.28 -6.21
CA GLY A 21 -14.08 4.22 -5.27
C GLY A 21 -13.14 3.61 -4.23
N LYS A 22 -12.80 2.31 -4.31
CA LYS A 22 -11.95 1.60 -3.34
C LYS A 22 -10.63 2.31 -3.06
N THR A 23 -9.87 2.60 -4.11
CA THR A 23 -8.57 3.27 -4.00
C THR A 23 -8.72 4.71 -3.48
N THR A 24 -9.79 5.41 -3.87
CA THR A 24 -10.09 6.75 -3.34
C THR A 24 -10.38 6.70 -1.84
N THR A 25 -11.20 5.75 -1.39
CA THR A 25 -11.48 5.51 0.02
C THR A 25 -10.21 5.13 0.79
N LEU A 26 -9.39 4.24 0.24
CA LEU A 26 -8.12 3.83 0.84
C LEU A 26 -7.17 5.02 1.05
N ASN A 27 -7.00 5.87 0.03
CA ASN A 27 -6.17 7.07 0.12
C ASN A 27 -6.71 8.04 1.18
N ALA A 28 -8.03 8.24 1.24
CA ALA A 28 -8.65 9.11 2.24
C ALA A 28 -8.45 8.59 3.67
N LEU A 29 -8.66 7.30 3.91
CA LEU A 29 -8.44 6.66 5.22
C LEU A 29 -6.97 6.73 5.64
N THR A 30 -6.06 6.46 4.71
CA THR A 30 -4.62 6.51 4.93
C THR A 30 -4.17 7.92 5.33
N ALA A 31 -4.62 8.94 4.60
CA ALA A 31 -4.30 10.34 4.89
C ALA A 31 -4.84 10.77 6.26
N GLN A 32 -6.07 10.39 6.59
CA GLN A 32 -6.66 10.69 7.90
C GLN A 32 -5.90 10.01 9.06
N ALA A 33 -5.60 8.72 8.94
CA ALA A 33 -4.89 7.98 9.99
C ALA A 33 -3.46 8.50 10.19
N SER A 34 -2.73 8.77 9.10
CA SER A 34 -1.40 9.39 9.18
C SER A 34 -1.47 10.80 9.76
N GLY A 35 -2.47 11.61 9.38
CA GLY A 35 -2.68 12.96 9.92
C GLY A 35 -3.03 12.97 11.41
N ALA A 36 -3.62 11.89 11.92
CA ALA A 36 -3.84 11.66 13.36
C ALA A 36 -2.59 11.14 14.10
N GLY A 37 -1.43 11.04 13.42
CA GLY A 37 -0.17 10.62 14.01
C GLY A 37 0.04 9.10 14.09
N MET A 38 -0.85 8.29 13.50
CA MET A 38 -0.67 6.85 13.44
C MET A 38 0.44 6.48 12.45
N ARG A 39 1.25 5.47 12.79
CA ARG A 39 2.17 4.86 11.83
C ARG A 39 1.36 3.93 10.95
N VAL A 40 1.24 4.25 9.67
CA VAL A 40 0.41 3.48 8.73
C VAL A 40 1.25 2.78 7.68
N ALA A 41 0.73 1.64 7.21
CA ALA A 41 1.24 0.96 6.03
C ALA A 41 0.14 0.77 4.99
N ILE A 42 0.51 0.74 3.70
CA ILE A 42 -0.40 0.37 2.61
C ILE A 42 0.16 -0.82 1.83
N CYS A 43 -0.67 -1.82 1.56
CA CYS A 43 -0.34 -2.92 0.67
C CYS A 43 -1.53 -3.26 -0.23
N SER A 44 -1.30 -3.97 -1.32
CA SER A 44 -2.36 -4.45 -2.21
C SER A 44 -2.35 -5.97 -2.27
N ILE A 45 -3.53 -6.57 -2.43
CA ILE A 45 -3.69 -8.00 -2.75
C ILE A 45 -3.99 -8.24 -4.23
N GLY A 46 -4.05 -7.18 -5.05
CA GLY A 46 -4.35 -7.27 -6.47
C GLY A 46 -3.31 -8.08 -7.25
N ARG A 47 -3.72 -8.74 -8.33
CA ARG A 47 -2.78 -9.50 -9.18
C ARG A 47 -1.93 -8.62 -10.08
N ASP A 48 -2.37 -7.38 -10.32
CA ASP A 48 -1.97 -6.64 -11.50
C ASP A 48 -1.13 -5.42 -11.10
N GLY A 49 0.16 -5.44 -11.48
CA GLY A 49 1.05 -4.25 -11.51
C GLY A 49 1.03 -3.64 -12.91
N GLU A 50 -0.19 -3.47 -13.43
CA GLU A 50 -0.44 -2.87 -14.72
C GLU A 50 -0.68 -1.38 -14.52
N ARG A 51 0.05 -0.57 -15.28
CA ARG A 51 -0.10 0.90 -15.29
C ARG A 51 -1.49 1.36 -15.74
N GLU A 52 -2.17 0.54 -16.53
CA GLU A 52 -3.49 0.79 -17.09
C GLU A 52 -4.43 -0.34 -16.72
N ASP A 53 -5.64 -0.02 -16.28
CA ASP A 53 -6.67 -1.03 -16.11
C ASP A 53 -7.07 -1.56 -17.50
N ILE A 54 -6.81 -2.84 -17.79
CA ILE A 54 -7.06 -3.46 -19.11
C ILE A 54 -8.49 -3.23 -19.62
N LEU A 55 -9.48 -3.15 -18.72
CA LEU A 55 -10.89 -3.02 -19.11
C LEU A 55 -11.25 -1.58 -19.47
N THR A 56 -10.69 -0.60 -18.77
CA THR A 56 -11.06 0.81 -18.90
C THR A 56 -10.03 1.65 -19.65
N ARG A 57 -8.82 1.14 -19.86
CA ARG A 57 -7.65 1.85 -20.41
C ARG A 57 -7.33 3.16 -19.71
N LEU A 58 -7.83 3.33 -18.49
CA LEU A 58 -7.50 4.46 -17.64
C LEU A 58 -6.27 4.11 -16.80
N PRO A 59 -5.41 5.09 -16.47
CA PRO A 59 -4.34 4.89 -15.51
C PRO A 59 -4.93 4.37 -14.21
N LYS A 60 -4.35 3.30 -13.65
CA LYS A 60 -4.78 2.79 -12.35
C LYS A 60 -4.67 3.94 -11.33
N PRO A 61 -5.70 4.19 -10.49
CA PRO A 61 -5.61 5.24 -9.48
C PRO A 61 -4.39 4.96 -8.59
N ALA A 62 -3.49 5.93 -8.56
CA ALA A 62 -2.24 5.76 -7.85
C ALA A 62 -2.45 5.89 -6.35
N ILE A 63 -1.72 5.09 -5.58
CA ILE A 63 -1.81 5.09 -4.12
C ILE A 63 -0.81 6.11 -3.57
N THR A 64 -1.28 6.92 -2.63
CA THR A 64 -0.45 7.92 -1.99
C THR A 64 0.03 7.39 -0.65
N VAL A 65 1.34 7.23 -0.50
CA VAL A 65 1.99 6.85 0.76
C VAL A 65 2.41 8.12 1.49
N PRO A 66 1.78 8.46 2.63
CA PRO A 66 2.13 9.66 3.39
C PRO A 66 3.59 9.63 3.84
N SER A 67 4.18 10.82 4.01
CA SER A 67 5.54 10.96 4.54
C SER A 67 5.70 10.21 5.86
N GLY A 68 6.76 9.40 5.98
CA GLY A 68 7.03 8.55 7.15
C GLY A 68 6.25 7.23 7.22
N SER A 69 5.28 7.02 6.31
CA SER A 69 4.48 5.78 6.24
C SER A 69 5.15 4.70 5.39
N TYR A 70 4.60 3.49 5.44
CA TYR A 70 5.17 2.30 4.80
C TYR A 70 4.31 1.79 3.67
N CYS A 71 4.89 1.06 2.73
CA CYS A 71 4.12 0.27 1.78
C CYS A 71 4.85 -0.99 1.33
N VAL A 72 4.12 -1.86 0.63
CA VAL A 72 4.70 -3.03 -0.06
C VAL A 72 4.65 -2.79 -1.56
N THR A 73 5.82 -2.85 -2.18
CA THR A 73 5.97 -2.79 -3.64
C THR A 73 7.24 -3.53 -4.05
N THR A 74 7.70 -3.39 -5.30
CA THR A 74 8.95 -3.99 -5.78
C THR A 74 10.06 -2.95 -5.93
N ASP A 75 11.30 -3.42 -5.92
CA ASP A 75 12.50 -2.65 -6.24
C ASP A 75 12.38 -1.80 -7.52
N ARG A 76 11.72 -2.33 -8.55
CA ARG A 76 11.48 -1.62 -9.82
C ARG A 76 10.48 -0.48 -9.73
N LEU A 77 9.55 -0.52 -8.78
CA LEU A 77 8.45 0.45 -8.65
C LEU A 77 8.55 1.33 -7.40
N ALA A 78 9.55 1.10 -6.55
CA ALA A 78 9.74 1.81 -5.29
C ALA A 78 9.94 3.33 -5.45
N GLY A 79 10.39 3.83 -6.61
CA GLY A 79 10.25 5.25 -6.97
C GLY A 79 10.68 6.27 -5.91
N GLY A 80 11.89 6.11 -5.36
CA GLY A 80 12.46 6.99 -4.32
C GLY A 80 11.88 6.82 -2.92
N LEU A 81 11.21 5.68 -2.67
CA LEU A 81 11.03 5.14 -1.33
C LEU A 81 12.31 4.46 -0.82
N GLU A 82 12.45 4.37 0.50
CA GLU A 82 13.57 3.72 1.18
C GLU A 82 13.23 2.25 1.44
N LEU A 83 14.09 1.32 1.01
CA LEU A 83 13.91 -0.10 1.34
C LEU A 83 14.15 -0.32 2.83
N ILE A 84 13.19 -0.96 3.50
CA ILE A 84 13.30 -1.33 4.92
C ILE A 84 13.62 -2.80 5.06
N GLU A 85 12.84 -3.66 4.42
CA GLU A 85 13.02 -5.11 4.51
C GLU A 85 12.70 -5.75 3.15
N PRO A 86 13.68 -6.39 2.48
CA PRO A 86 13.40 -7.13 1.27
C PRO A 86 12.65 -8.42 1.61
N ILE A 87 11.76 -8.85 0.72
CA ILE A 87 11.09 -10.14 0.83
C ILE A 87 11.80 -11.11 -0.11
N ASP A 88 12.27 -12.24 0.42
CA ASP A 88 13.05 -13.25 -0.30
C ASP A 88 12.21 -14.10 -1.27
N GLN A 89 11.54 -13.43 -2.21
CA GLN A 89 10.82 -14.06 -3.31
C GLN A 89 10.92 -13.19 -4.57
N THR A 90 11.37 -13.75 -5.68
CA THR A 90 11.38 -13.02 -6.96
C THR A 90 10.00 -13.06 -7.61
N GLY A 91 9.48 -11.89 -7.96
CA GLY A 91 8.25 -11.72 -8.74
C GLY A 91 8.56 -11.26 -10.17
N VAL A 92 7.55 -11.32 -11.04
CA VAL A 92 7.65 -10.87 -12.46
C VAL A 92 8.05 -9.40 -12.56
N LEU A 93 7.59 -8.57 -11.62
CA LEU A 93 7.82 -7.13 -11.56
C LEU A 93 8.99 -6.73 -10.65
N GLY A 94 9.87 -7.67 -10.31
CA GLY A 94 11.01 -7.45 -9.43
C GLY A 94 10.86 -8.10 -8.06
N ARG A 95 11.77 -7.77 -7.15
CA ARG A 95 11.79 -8.32 -5.79
C ARG A 95 10.87 -7.48 -4.89
N PRO A 96 9.82 -8.06 -4.29
CA PRO A 96 8.98 -7.36 -3.33
C PRO A 96 9.78 -6.97 -2.10
N GLY A 97 9.36 -5.89 -1.45
CA GLY A 97 9.93 -5.43 -0.20
C GLY A 97 8.96 -4.53 0.54
N VAL A 98 9.23 -4.33 1.82
CA VAL A 98 8.64 -3.25 2.60
C VAL A 98 9.49 -2.02 2.41
N TYR A 99 8.83 -0.93 2.02
CA TYR A 99 9.44 0.36 1.77
C TYR A 99 8.84 1.43 2.67
N ARG A 100 9.61 2.48 2.93
CA ARG A 100 9.18 3.65 3.69
C ARG A 100 9.23 4.90 2.82
N CYS A 101 8.22 5.74 2.96
CA CYS A 101 8.20 7.07 2.38
C CYS A 101 9.06 8.02 3.24
N PRO A 102 10.08 8.68 2.68
CA PRO A 102 10.93 9.60 3.45
C PRO A 102 10.09 10.71 4.10
N ALA A 103 10.44 11.09 5.33
CA ALA A 103 9.71 12.08 6.14
C ALA A 103 9.65 13.49 5.48
N GLY A 104 10.51 13.76 4.48
CA GLY A 104 10.56 15.02 3.73
C GLY A 104 9.86 14.99 2.37
N SER A 105 9.00 14.01 2.07
CA SER A 105 8.38 13.86 0.75
C SER A 105 7.23 14.85 0.44
N GLY A 106 7.13 15.93 1.21
CA GLY A 106 6.08 16.95 1.06
C GLY A 106 4.77 16.61 1.80
N PRO A 107 3.77 17.52 1.75
CA PRO A 107 2.56 17.44 2.56
C PRO A 107 1.64 16.27 2.18
N HIS A 108 1.74 15.77 0.96
CA HIS A 108 0.92 14.67 0.47
C HIS A 108 1.68 13.33 0.44
N GLY A 109 2.98 13.30 0.75
CA GLY A 109 3.80 12.10 0.61
C GLY A 109 4.11 11.76 -0.85
N ARG A 110 4.28 10.47 -1.16
CA ARG A 110 4.65 9.99 -2.50
C ARG A 110 3.56 9.14 -3.11
N THR A 111 3.27 9.42 -4.37
CA THR A 111 2.45 8.57 -5.21
C THR A 111 3.26 7.39 -5.70
N VAL A 112 2.77 6.18 -5.48
CA VAL A 112 3.47 4.94 -5.81
C VAL A 112 2.54 3.94 -6.48
N GLU A 113 3.14 3.10 -7.31
CA GLU A 113 2.48 1.93 -7.85
C GLU A 113 2.72 0.76 -6.89
N LEU A 114 1.64 0.20 -6.33
CA LEU A 114 1.73 -0.98 -5.49
C LEU A 114 1.65 -2.24 -6.36
N VAL A 115 2.61 -3.13 -6.17
CA VAL A 115 2.52 -4.51 -6.66
C VAL A 115 1.76 -5.32 -5.63
N GLY A 116 0.67 -5.94 -6.05
CA GLY A 116 -0.10 -6.73 -5.11
C GLY A 116 0.55 -8.08 -4.78
N MET A 117 0.37 -8.49 -3.53
CA MET A 117 0.97 -9.68 -2.94
C MET A 117 0.15 -10.92 -3.32
N ASN A 118 0.28 -11.36 -4.57
CA ASN A 118 -0.52 -12.46 -5.13
C ASN A 118 -0.11 -13.87 -4.66
N ARG A 119 0.88 -13.97 -3.76
CA ARG A 119 1.30 -15.22 -3.10
C ARG A 119 1.13 -15.09 -1.60
N ILE A 120 0.54 -16.10 -0.98
CA ILE A 120 0.29 -16.12 0.46
C ILE A 120 1.59 -16.03 1.28
N THR A 121 2.71 -16.53 0.74
CA THR A 121 4.04 -16.43 1.35
C THR A 121 4.56 -14.99 1.37
N VAL A 122 4.44 -14.26 0.26
CA VAL A 122 4.79 -12.83 0.19
C VAL A 122 3.92 -12.05 1.15
N ALA A 123 2.60 -12.27 1.09
CA ALA A 123 1.65 -11.56 1.93
C ALA A 123 1.94 -11.76 3.42
N ARG A 124 2.17 -13.00 3.86
CA ARG A 124 2.52 -13.29 5.26
C ARG A 124 3.84 -12.65 5.68
N ALA A 125 4.88 -12.76 4.86
CA ALA A 125 6.17 -12.15 5.15
C ALA A 125 6.04 -10.63 5.29
N ALA A 126 5.45 -9.97 4.29
CA ALA A 126 5.22 -8.53 4.29
C ALA A 126 4.41 -8.06 5.50
N LEU A 127 3.26 -8.69 5.76
CA LEU A 127 2.39 -8.31 6.88
C LEU A 127 3.08 -8.50 8.23
N SER A 128 3.90 -9.55 8.39
CA SER A 128 4.69 -9.73 9.62
C SER A 128 5.66 -8.58 9.87
N VAL A 129 6.27 -8.03 8.82
CA VAL A 129 7.13 -6.84 8.92
C VAL A 129 6.30 -5.62 9.25
N LEU A 130 5.22 -5.37 8.51
CA LEU A 130 4.38 -4.19 8.69
C LEU A 130 3.78 -4.10 10.09
N ASP A 131 3.31 -5.22 10.65
CA ASP A 131 2.73 -5.26 12.00
C ASP A 131 3.73 -4.85 13.10
N ARG A 132 5.03 -5.06 12.87
CA ARG A 132 6.10 -4.61 13.79
C ARG A 132 6.38 -3.12 13.68
N LEU A 133 6.22 -2.55 12.49
CA LEU A 133 6.62 -1.17 12.18
C LEU A 133 5.47 -0.17 12.34
N THR A 134 4.23 -0.64 12.26
CA THR A 134 3.05 0.20 12.11
C THR A 134 1.97 -0.12 13.12
N ASP A 135 1.09 0.84 13.33
CA ASP A 135 -0.09 0.71 14.19
C ASP A 135 -1.25 0.12 13.38
N LEU A 136 -1.37 0.51 12.11
CA LEU A 136 -2.47 0.15 11.22
C LEU A 136 -1.99 -0.12 9.78
N VAL A 137 -2.45 -1.23 9.20
CA VAL A 137 -2.18 -1.61 7.81
C VAL A 137 -3.46 -1.51 6.96
N PHE A 138 -3.43 -0.70 5.91
CA PHE A 138 -4.47 -0.62 4.91
C PHE A 138 -4.19 -1.58 3.75
N ILE A 139 -5.21 -2.35 3.35
CA ILE A 139 -5.12 -3.36 2.31
C ILE A 139 -6.07 -2.97 1.18
N ASP A 140 -5.52 -2.73 0.00
CA ASP A 140 -6.27 -2.51 -1.23
C ASP A 140 -6.75 -3.86 -1.80
N GLY A 141 -8.06 -4.09 -1.72
CA GLY A 141 -8.73 -5.23 -2.33
C GLY A 141 -9.15 -4.90 -3.76
N ALA A 142 -8.54 -5.60 -4.72
CA ALA A 142 -8.80 -5.40 -6.15
C ALA A 142 -10.28 -5.53 -6.55
#